data_AF-A0A085EVA9-F1
#
_entry.id   AF-A0A085EVA9-F1
#
_cell.length_a   1.000
_cell.length_b   1.000
_cell.length_c   1.000
_cell.angle_alpha   90.00
_cell.angle_beta   90.00
_cell.angle_gamma   90.00
#
_symmetry.space_group_name_H-M   'P 1'
#
loop_
_entity.id
_entity.type
_entity.pdbx_description
1 polymer ?
#
loop_
_entity_poly.entity_id
_entity_poly.type
_entity_poly.pdbx_seq_one_letter_code
_entity_poly.pdbx_strand_id
1 'polypeptide(L)'
;MRARRQAGFTYLGLIILVFIVGLVGAATLKVGALLQRAQLETELLETGAQFSAALKSYADATPRGQPTQPLTLQELLRDTRFPTPRRHLRKMFVDPITGQPEWGIVSAAQGGRILGVYSLSQAQPLKLAGFDERFPNFENRERHADWKFMALGQGAAPPPRRVPGASAEPPITMAPPPEQPAGPAAAPVEAQAPMREVAPPPRNEPEPEAPREEAPEPAADDDQEQDKDEGRDKDGPREPPPPATDSGH
;
A
#
# COMPACT_ATOMS: atom_id res chain seq x y z
N MET A 1 67.65 35.18 9.29
CA MET A 1 66.89 34.01 8.79
C MET A 1 65.42 34.41 8.71
N ARG A 2 64.80 34.43 7.52
CA ARG A 2 63.38 34.79 7.37
C ARG A 2 62.54 33.51 7.32
N ALA A 3 61.80 33.23 8.38
CA ALA A 3 60.86 32.12 8.43
C ALA A 3 59.65 32.43 7.55
N ARG A 4 59.43 31.61 6.50
CA ARG A 4 58.21 31.65 5.69
C ARG A 4 57.04 31.15 6.53
N ARG A 5 56.11 32.04 6.86
CA ARG A 5 54.80 31.72 7.45
C ARG A 5 53.72 31.85 6.37
N GLN A 6 53.64 30.88 5.46
CA GLN A 6 52.57 30.82 4.46
C GLN A 6 52.23 29.36 4.19
N ALA A 7 51.34 28.80 4.99
CA ALA A 7 50.76 27.46 4.79
C ALA A 7 49.39 27.29 5.49
N GLY A 8 49.08 28.09 6.51
CA GLY A 8 47.84 27.94 7.29
C GLY A 8 46.57 28.45 6.59
N PHE A 9 46.65 29.51 5.77
CA PHE A 9 45.45 30.11 5.16
C PHE A 9 44.86 29.24 4.05
N THR A 10 45.69 28.65 3.19
CA THR A 10 45.26 27.71 2.15
C THR A 10 44.68 26.43 2.75
N TYR A 11 45.27 25.92 3.83
CA TYR A 11 44.74 24.76 4.53
C TYR A 11 43.38 25.05 5.17
N LEU A 12 43.22 26.23 5.79
CA LEU A 12 41.95 26.67 6.36
C LEU A 12 40.87 26.85 5.27
N GLY A 13 41.23 27.47 4.15
CA GLY A 13 40.34 27.60 2.98
C GLY A 13 39.92 26.25 2.42
N LEU A 14 40.82 25.26 2.38
CA LEU A 14 40.52 23.91 1.90
C LEU A 14 39.60 23.14 2.86
N ILE A 15 39.82 23.26 4.17
CA ILE A 15 38.90 22.68 5.18
C ILE A 15 37.51 23.31 5.05
N ILE A 16 37.43 24.64 4.92
CA ILE A 16 36.14 25.33 4.75
C ILE A 16 35.45 24.89 3.45
N LEU A 17 36.19 24.76 2.35
CA LEU A 17 35.66 24.29 1.07
C LEU A 17 35.08 22.88 1.20
N VAL A 18 35.85 21.94 1.77
CA VAL A 18 35.39 20.55 1.98
C VAL A 18 34.18 20.52 2.91
N PHE A 19 34.17 21.34 3.95
CA PHE A 19 33.04 21.47 4.87
C PHE A 19 31.77 21.96 4.14
N ILE A 20 31.87 22.98 3.29
CA ILE A 20 30.74 23.49 2.50
C ILE A 20 30.22 22.41 1.54
N VAL A 21 31.11 21.72 0.82
CA VAL A 21 30.71 20.63 -0.10
C VAL A 21 30.02 19.50 0.66
N GLY A 22 30.55 19.11 1.83
CA GLY A 22 29.93 18.11 2.70
C GLY A 22 28.52 18.52 3.16
N LEU A 23 28.34 19.78 3.53
CA LEU A 23 27.05 20.30 4.00
C LEU A 23 26.00 20.33 2.88
N VAL A 24 26.37 20.80 1.68
CA VAL A 24 25.50 20.80 0.50
C VAL A 24 25.13 19.38 0.08
N GLY A 25 26.10 18.45 0.08
CA GLY A 25 25.86 17.05 -0.22
C GLY A 25 24.84 16.40 0.72
N ALA A 26 24.97 16.64 2.04
CA ALA A 26 24.07 16.09 3.04
C ALA A 26 22.61 16.58 2.91
N ALA A 27 22.40 17.83 2.49
CA ALA A 27 21.06 18.39 2.29
C ALA A 27 20.30 17.72 1.12
N THR A 28 21.01 17.30 0.08
CA THR A 28 20.44 16.77 -1.15
C THR A 28 19.80 15.38 -0.95
N LEU A 29 20.34 14.57 -0.04
CA LEU A 29 19.88 13.19 0.20
C LEU A 29 18.43 13.11 0.71
N LYS A 30 18.00 14.07 1.53
CA LYS A 30 16.65 14.07 2.13
C LYS A 30 15.55 14.32 1.10
N VAL A 31 15.84 15.12 0.07
CA VAL A 31 14.87 15.45 -0.99
C VAL A 31 14.59 14.22 -1.87
N GLY A 32 15.61 13.40 -2.13
CA GLY A 32 15.46 12.18 -2.93
C GLY A 32 14.49 11.18 -2.33
N ALA A 33 14.53 10.97 -1.01
CA ALA A 33 13.64 10.03 -0.32
C ALA A 33 12.16 10.46 -0.40
N LEU A 34 11.88 11.76 -0.28
CA LEU A 34 10.52 12.29 -0.41
C LEU A 34 10.00 12.16 -1.84
N LEU A 35 10.85 12.47 -2.83
CA LEU A 35 10.49 12.30 -4.24
C LEU A 35 10.15 10.85 -4.55
N GLN A 36 10.99 9.92 -4.11
CA GLN A 36 10.77 8.49 -4.32
C GLN A 36 9.44 8.04 -3.71
N ARG A 37 9.15 8.47 -2.48
CA ARG A 37 7.91 8.10 -1.79
C ARG A 37 6.67 8.65 -2.51
N ALA A 38 6.74 9.86 -3.06
CA ALA A 38 5.68 10.43 -3.89
C ALA A 38 5.49 9.67 -5.23
N GLN A 39 6.58 9.16 -5.84
CA GLN A 39 6.48 8.32 -7.03
C GLN A 39 5.77 7.00 -6.73
N LEU A 40 6.15 6.31 -5.65
CA LEU A 40 5.50 5.06 -5.24
C LEU A 40 4.00 5.25 -4.94
N GLU A 41 3.61 6.38 -4.36
CA GLU A 41 2.19 6.71 -4.18
C GLU A 41 1.45 6.93 -5.50
N THR A 42 2.10 7.59 -6.45
CA THR A 42 1.52 7.81 -7.78
C THR A 42 1.34 6.48 -8.51
N GLU A 43 2.33 5.60 -8.43
CA GLU A 43 2.25 4.23 -8.95
C GLU A 43 1.16 3.40 -8.26
N LEU A 44 0.97 3.58 -6.95
CA LEU A 44 -0.12 2.93 -6.20
C LEU A 44 -1.48 3.35 -6.73
N LEU A 45 -1.68 4.66 -6.95
CA LEU A 45 -2.94 5.18 -7.51
C LEU A 45 -3.19 4.68 -8.92
N GLU A 46 -2.17 4.62 -9.77
CA GLU A 46 -2.28 4.13 -11.14
C GLU A 46 -2.55 2.61 -11.18
N THR A 47 -1.88 1.84 -10.32
CA THR A 47 -2.12 0.41 -10.18
C THR A 47 -3.54 0.13 -9.68
N GLY A 48 -4.00 0.89 -8.68
CA GLY A 48 -5.37 0.81 -8.20
C GLY A 48 -6.41 1.27 -9.22
N ALA A 49 -6.08 2.23 -10.10
CA ALA A 49 -6.91 2.56 -11.26
C ALA A 49 -7.05 1.38 -12.21
N GLN A 50 -5.98 0.62 -12.45
CA GLN A 50 -6.02 -0.57 -13.29
C GLN A 50 -6.87 -1.69 -12.67
N PHE A 51 -6.81 -1.89 -11.35
CA PHE A 51 -7.69 -2.84 -10.66
C PHE A 51 -9.17 -2.43 -10.72
N SER A 52 -9.48 -1.16 -10.44
CA SER A 52 -10.86 -0.66 -10.52
C SER A 52 -11.42 -0.74 -11.95
N ALA A 53 -10.60 -0.42 -12.96
CA ALA A 53 -10.95 -0.61 -14.37
C ALA A 53 -11.15 -2.08 -14.75
N ALA A 54 -10.32 -3.00 -14.24
CA ALA A 54 -10.47 -4.43 -14.48
C ALA A 54 -11.75 -4.98 -13.84
N LEU A 55 -12.06 -4.59 -12.60
CA LEU A 55 -13.30 -4.98 -11.93
C LEU A 55 -14.52 -4.44 -12.67
N LYS A 56 -14.47 -3.18 -13.14
CA LYS A 56 -15.51 -2.62 -13.99
C LYS A 56 -15.66 -3.41 -15.30
N SER A 57 -14.54 -3.71 -15.97
CA SER A 57 -14.56 -4.49 -17.21
C SER A 57 -15.15 -5.89 -17.02
N TYR A 58 -14.88 -6.53 -15.88
CA TYR A 58 -15.47 -7.82 -15.52
C TYR A 58 -16.99 -7.71 -15.30
N ALA A 59 -17.43 -6.67 -14.59
CA ALA A 59 -18.85 -6.38 -14.39
C ALA A 59 -19.57 -6.11 -15.72
N ASP A 60 -18.98 -5.27 -16.57
CA ASP A 60 -19.54 -4.89 -17.88
C ASP A 60 -19.61 -6.08 -18.85
N ALA A 61 -18.67 -7.03 -18.75
CA ALA A 61 -18.68 -8.25 -19.57
C ALA A 61 -19.70 -9.28 -19.09
N THR A 62 -20.15 -9.22 -17.83
CA THR A 62 -20.99 -10.26 -17.24
C THR A 62 -22.41 -10.24 -17.84
N PRO A 63 -22.90 -11.36 -18.40
CA PRO A 63 -24.28 -11.47 -18.89
C PRO A 63 -25.32 -11.25 -17.78
N ARG A 64 -26.48 -10.70 -18.13
CA ARG A 64 -27.58 -10.50 -17.16
C ARG A 64 -27.96 -11.81 -16.48
N GLY A 65 -28.09 -11.77 -15.15
CA GLY A 65 -28.43 -12.94 -14.32
C GLY A 65 -27.21 -13.66 -13.72
N GLN A 66 -26.00 -13.30 -14.12
CA GLN A 66 -24.77 -13.76 -13.47
C GLN A 66 -24.19 -12.69 -12.53
N PRO A 67 -23.38 -13.10 -11.54
CA PRO A 67 -22.76 -12.15 -10.62
C PRO A 67 -21.72 -11.27 -11.32
N THR A 68 -21.88 -9.96 -11.17
CA THR A 68 -21.04 -8.93 -11.78
C THR A 68 -19.69 -8.73 -11.11
N GLN A 69 -19.45 -9.39 -9.97
CA GLN A 69 -18.19 -9.31 -9.23
C GLN A 69 -17.50 -10.67 -9.19
N PRO A 70 -16.16 -10.70 -9.31
CA PRO A 70 -15.41 -11.94 -9.21
C PRO A 70 -15.37 -12.44 -7.76
N LEU A 71 -15.16 -13.75 -7.60
CA LEU A 71 -14.94 -14.37 -6.29
C LEU A 71 -13.48 -14.22 -5.85
N THR A 72 -12.56 -14.25 -6.82
CA THR A 72 -11.11 -14.14 -6.60
C THR A 72 -10.47 -13.13 -7.55
N LEU A 73 -9.34 -12.53 -7.15
CA LEU A 73 -8.59 -11.63 -8.05
C LEU A 73 -8.04 -12.37 -9.28
N GLN A 74 -7.84 -13.69 -9.18
CA GLN A 74 -7.37 -14.52 -10.29
C GLN A 74 -8.34 -14.55 -11.47
N GLU A 75 -9.65 -14.42 -11.22
CA GLU A 75 -10.66 -14.34 -12.28
C GLU A 75 -10.50 -13.07 -13.14
N LEU A 76 -9.90 -12.01 -12.61
CA LEU A 76 -9.61 -10.81 -13.40
C LEU A 76 -8.50 -11.08 -14.44
N LEU A 77 -7.57 -11.99 -14.13
CA LEU A 77 -6.50 -12.38 -15.06
C LEU A 77 -7.02 -13.33 -16.14
N ARG A 78 -7.91 -14.24 -15.77
CA ARG A 78 -8.45 -15.23 -16.69
C ARG A 78 -9.90 -15.55 -16.33
N ASP A 79 -10.82 -14.94 -17.07
CA ASP A 79 -12.23 -15.23 -16.99
C ASP A 79 -12.59 -16.39 -17.93
N THR A 80 -12.97 -17.53 -17.35
CA THR A 80 -13.35 -18.76 -18.06
C THR A 80 -14.86 -18.91 -18.27
N ARG A 81 -15.67 -17.90 -17.91
CA ARG A 81 -17.13 -17.90 -18.11
C ARG A 81 -17.53 -17.79 -19.59
N PHE A 82 -16.56 -17.47 -20.46
CA PHE A 82 -16.74 -17.34 -21.90
C PHE A 82 -16.06 -18.50 -22.64
N PRO A 83 -16.54 -18.88 -23.84
CA PRO A 83 -15.90 -19.89 -24.69
C PRO A 83 -14.43 -19.56 -25.03
N THR A 84 -14.12 -18.27 -25.16
CA THR A 84 -12.75 -17.76 -25.27
C THR A 84 -12.40 -17.04 -23.97
N PRO A 85 -11.32 -17.45 -23.26
CA PRO A 85 -10.93 -16.80 -22.01
C PRO A 85 -10.71 -15.30 -22.20
N ARG A 86 -11.36 -14.47 -21.38
CA ARG A 86 -11.17 -13.01 -21.40
C ARG A 86 -10.22 -12.60 -20.29
N ARG A 87 -9.37 -11.63 -20.56
CA ARG A 87 -8.42 -11.07 -19.59
C ARG A 87 -8.80 -9.62 -19.31
N HIS A 88 -9.17 -9.32 -18.07
CA HIS A 88 -9.54 -7.98 -17.61
C HIS A 88 -8.33 -7.25 -16.99
N LEU A 89 -7.40 -7.99 -16.39
CA LEU A 89 -6.17 -7.48 -15.81
C LEU A 89 -4.95 -8.07 -16.53
N ARG A 90 -3.95 -7.26 -16.86
CA ARG A 90 -2.79 -7.73 -17.66
C ARG A 90 -1.90 -8.71 -16.91
N LYS A 91 -1.67 -8.45 -15.63
CA LYS A 91 -0.84 -9.23 -14.69
C LYS A 91 -1.27 -8.92 -13.26
N MET A 92 -0.90 -9.79 -12.32
CA MET A 92 -1.04 -9.44 -10.90
C MET A 92 -0.02 -8.35 -10.58
N PHE A 93 -0.50 -7.18 -10.18
CA PHE A 93 0.40 -6.09 -9.82
C PHE A 93 0.93 -6.27 -8.40
N VAL A 94 2.15 -5.82 -8.18
CA VAL A 94 2.78 -5.73 -6.85
C VAL A 94 2.39 -4.39 -6.26
N ASP A 95 2.10 -4.36 -4.97
CA ASP A 95 1.90 -3.11 -4.24
C ASP A 95 3.25 -2.37 -4.15
N PRO A 96 3.39 -1.18 -4.76
CA PRO A 96 4.65 -0.45 -4.82
C PRO A 96 5.12 0.05 -3.44
N ILE A 97 4.23 0.13 -2.45
CA ILE A 97 4.58 0.57 -1.09
C ILE A 97 5.11 -0.59 -0.25
N THR A 98 4.47 -1.77 -0.33
CA THR A 98 4.88 -2.95 0.46
C THR A 98 5.90 -3.84 -0.27
N GLY A 99 5.98 -3.74 -1.60
CA GLY A 99 6.78 -4.62 -2.44
C GLY A 99 6.22 -6.03 -2.58
N GLN A 100 4.99 -6.28 -2.11
CA GLN A 100 4.38 -7.61 -2.12
C GLN A 100 3.27 -7.72 -3.19
N PRO A 101 3.05 -8.90 -3.80
CA PRO A 101 1.93 -9.13 -4.72
C PRO A 101 0.59 -9.27 -3.99
N GLU A 102 0.58 -9.16 -2.66
CA GLU A 102 -0.58 -9.33 -1.81
C GLU A 102 -1.35 -8.03 -1.67
N TRP A 103 -2.68 -8.11 -1.86
CA TRP A 103 -3.58 -6.98 -1.76
C TRP A 103 -4.69 -7.27 -0.75
N GLY A 104 -5.09 -6.24 -0.03
CA GLY A 104 -6.31 -6.27 0.77
C GLY A 104 -7.54 -6.33 -0.15
N ILE A 105 -8.52 -7.13 0.24
CA ILE A 105 -9.75 -7.35 -0.55
C ILE A 105 -10.92 -6.71 0.18
N VAL A 106 -11.71 -5.91 -0.55
CA VAL A 106 -13.00 -5.40 -0.07
C VAL A 106 -14.09 -6.33 -0.59
N SER A 107 -14.66 -7.16 0.29
CA SER A 107 -15.71 -8.10 -0.09
C SER A 107 -17.11 -7.58 0.23
N ALA A 108 -18.08 -7.96 -0.59
CA ALA A 108 -19.51 -7.77 -0.30
C ALA A 108 -19.92 -8.63 0.91
N ALA A 109 -20.75 -8.06 1.79
CA ALA A 109 -21.26 -8.75 2.98
C ALA A 109 -22.03 -10.04 2.65
N GLN A 110 -22.62 -10.12 1.46
CA GLN A 110 -23.28 -11.34 0.97
C GLN A 110 -22.50 -11.94 -0.21
N GLY A 111 -22.13 -13.21 -0.08
CA GLY A 111 -21.53 -14.00 -1.17
C GLY A 111 -20.03 -13.78 -1.39
N GLY A 112 -19.34 -13.04 -0.52
CA GLY A 112 -17.87 -12.98 -0.48
C GLY A 112 -17.20 -12.37 -1.72
N ARG A 113 -17.96 -11.71 -2.60
CA ARG A 113 -17.46 -11.21 -3.88
C ARG A 113 -16.63 -9.96 -3.71
N ILE A 114 -15.61 -9.81 -4.55
CA ILE A 114 -14.67 -8.70 -4.49
C ILE A 114 -15.28 -7.46 -5.13
N LEU A 115 -15.47 -6.41 -4.32
CA LEU A 115 -15.93 -5.09 -4.75
C LEU A 115 -14.77 -4.14 -5.06
N GLY A 116 -13.61 -4.39 -4.44
CA GLY A 116 -12.43 -3.56 -4.58
C GLY A 116 -11.21 -4.15 -3.90
N VAL A 117 -10.10 -3.43 -4.05
CA VAL A 117 -8.80 -3.77 -3.44
C VAL A 117 -8.22 -2.57 -2.71
N TYR A 118 -7.30 -2.82 -1.78
CA TYR A 118 -6.54 -1.79 -1.08
C TYR A 118 -5.13 -2.28 -0.75
N SER A 119 -4.20 -1.35 -0.55
CA SER A 119 -2.82 -1.68 -0.12
C SER A 119 -2.81 -2.16 1.32
N LEU A 120 -1.97 -3.13 1.66
CA LEU A 120 -1.79 -3.58 3.06
C LEU A 120 -0.89 -2.63 3.88
N SER A 121 -0.37 -1.57 3.26
CA SER A 121 0.52 -0.62 3.92
C SER A 121 -0.21 0.24 4.95
N GLN A 122 0.36 0.26 6.15
CA GLN A 122 -0.08 1.11 7.27
C GLN A 122 0.61 2.48 7.29
N ALA A 123 1.46 2.77 6.29
CA ALA A 123 2.17 4.04 6.19
C ALA A 123 1.23 5.19 5.87
N GLN A 124 1.59 6.39 6.35
CA GLN A 124 0.84 7.61 6.08
C GLN A 124 1.09 8.10 4.65
N PRO A 125 0.03 8.50 3.92
CA PRO A 125 0.16 9.06 2.59
C PRO A 125 0.66 10.51 2.61
N LEU A 126 1.43 10.88 1.60
CA LEU A 126 1.84 12.25 1.30
C LEU A 126 0.69 13.02 0.63
N LYS A 127 -0.08 12.37 -0.26
CA LYS A 127 -1.22 13.00 -0.93
C LYS A 127 -2.47 12.99 -0.04
N LEU A 128 -2.93 14.18 0.37
CA LEU A 128 -4.11 14.32 1.21
C LEU A 128 -5.36 14.83 0.47
N ALA A 129 -5.20 15.49 -0.68
CA ALA A 129 -6.28 16.11 -1.44
C ALA A 129 -5.96 16.22 -2.94
N GLY A 130 -6.96 16.68 -3.72
CA GLY A 130 -6.83 16.91 -5.15
C GLY A 130 -6.65 15.60 -5.91
N PHE A 131 -7.39 14.58 -5.51
CA PHE A 131 -7.46 13.33 -6.24
C PHE A 131 -8.33 13.49 -7.50
N ASP A 132 -8.10 12.63 -8.48
CA ASP A 132 -8.94 12.49 -9.65
C ASP A 132 -10.36 12.05 -9.26
N GLU A 133 -11.37 12.40 -10.07
CA GLU A 133 -12.78 12.03 -9.85
C GLU A 133 -12.99 10.51 -9.70
N ARG A 134 -12.06 9.71 -10.26
CA ARG A 134 -12.01 8.26 -10.10
C ARG A 134 -11.81 7.80 -8.64
N PHE A 135 -11.37 8.69 -7.73
CA PHE A 135 -11.05 8.38 -6.33
C PHE A 135 -11.78 9.29 -5.31
N PRO A 136 -13.12 9.28 -5.25
CA PRO A 136 -13.90 10.27 -4.50
C PRO A 136 -13.76 10.20 -2.96
N ASN A 137 -13.19 9.12 -2.40
CA ASN A 137 -13.16 8.89 -0.94
C ASN A 137 -11.74 8.78 -0.35
N PHE A 138 -10.73 9.26 -1.07
CA PHE A 138 -9.32 9.12 -0.67
C PHE A 138 -8.77 10.33 0.08
N GLU A 139 -9.51 11.43 0.10
CA GLU A 139 -9.09 12.65 0.78
C GLU A 139 -8.99 12.46 2.29
N ASN A 140 -7.96 13.06 2.87
CA ASN A 140 -7.71 13.11 4.32
C ASN A 140 -7.70 11.73 5.00
N ARG A 141 -7.19 10.71 4.30
CA ARG A 141 -6.96 9.39 4.88
C ARG A 141 -5.61 9.35 5.59
N GLU A 142 -5.56 8.61 6.69
CA GLU A 142 -4.35 8.48 7.50
C GLU A 142 -3.44 7.36 7.00
N ARG A 143 -3.96 6.39 6.23
CA ARG A 143 -3.20 5.23 5.78
C ARG A 143 -3.50 4.88 4.33
N HIS A 144 -2.54 4.30 3.64
CA HIS A 144 -2.77 3.73 2.30
C HIS A 144 -3.83 2.61 2.30
N ALA A 145 -3.95 1.87 3.41
CA ALA A 145 -5.00 0.87 3.57
C ALA A 145 -6.44 1.43 3.51
N ASP A 146 -6.62 2.73 3.78
CA ASP A 146 -7.93 3.37 3.66
C ASP A 146 -8.29 3.74 2.22
N TRP A 147 -7.32 3.70 1.29
CA TRP A 147 -7.54 3.92 -0.13
C TRP A 147 -8.08 2.64 -0.78
N LYS A 148 -9.41 2.55 -0.81
CA LYS A 148 -10.16 1.43 -1.37
C LYS A 148 -10.49 1.66 -2.84
N PHE A 149 -9.81 0.95 -3.72
CA PHE A 149 -10.02 0.99 -5.17
C PHE A 149 -11.21 0.10 -5.55
N MET A 150 -12.36 0.73 -5.79
CA MET A 150 -13.64 0.06 -6.02
C MET A 150 -14.03 0.09 -7.51
N ALA A 151 -14.88 -0.84 -7.95
CA ALA A 151 -15.40 -0.92 -9.32
C ALA A 151 -16.43 0.18 -9.67
N LEU A 152 -16.01 1.45 -9.63
CA LEU A 152 -16.81 2.68 -9.87
C LEU A 152 -18.07 2.88 -9.02
N GLY A 153 -18.23 4.08 -8.46
CA GLY A 153 -19.46 4.55 -7.79
C GLY A 153 -19.77 3.93 -6.42
N GLN A 154 -19.24 2.75 -6.11
CA GLN A 154 -19.31 2.14 -4.78
C GLN A 154 -18.17 2.64 -3.90
N GLY A 155 -18.02 3.95 -3.83
CA GLY A 155 -17.22 4.54 -2.78
C GLY A 155 -17.94 4.31 -1.46
N ALA A 156 -17.48 3.34 -0.66
CA ALA A 156 -18.00 3.14 0.69
C ALA A 156 -18.03 4.51 1.40
N ALA A 157 -19.20 4.87 1.92
CA ALA A 157 -19.45 6.18 2.51
C ALA A 157 -18.29 6.57 3.45
N PRO A 158 -17.83 7.83 3.41
CA PRO A 158 -16.76 8.28 4.29
C PRO A 158 -17.14 7.93 5.73
N PRO A 159 -16.22 7.34 6.53
CA PRO A 159 -16.50 7.16 7.95
C PRO A 159 -16.84 8.54 8.54
N PRO A 160 -17.79 8.61 9.48
CA PRO A 160 -18.18 9.88 10.06
C PRO A 160 -16.94 10.57 10.63
N ARG A 161 -16.64 11.78 10.13
CA ARG A 161 -15.63 12.65 10.76
C ARG A 161 -16.07 12.86 12.19
N ARG A 162 -15.37 12.25 13.15
CA ARG A 162 -15.50 12.63 14.56
C ARG A 162 -14.85 14.00 14.68
N VAL A 163 -15.66 15.04 14.69
CA VAL A 163 -15.27 16.36 15.19
C VAL A 163 -15.07 16.23 16.69
N PRO A 164 -13.84 16.33 17.23
CA PRO A 164 -13.64 16.40 18.67
C PRO A 164 -14.16 17.76 19.13
N GLY A 165 -15.27 17.79 19.87
CA GLY A 165 -15.78 19.03 20.49
C GLY A 165 -17.26 19.36 20.29
N ALA A 166 -18.04 18.56 19.56
CA ALA A 166 -19.49 18.71 19.57
C ALA A 166 -20.06 18.08 20.86
N SER A 167 -20.01 18.82 21.95
CA SER A 167 -20.78 18.54 23.16
C SER A 167 -22.25 18.40 22.76
N ALA A 168 -22.83 17.24 23.06
CA ALA A 168 -24.25 17.03 22.98
C ALA A 168 -24.94 17.96 24.00
N GLU A 169 -25.54 19.05 23.53
CA GLU A 169 -26.57 19.73 24.30
C GLU A 169 -27.81 18.82 24.33
N PRO A 170 -28.36 18.49 25.50
CA PRO A 170 -29.61 17.75 25.59
C PRO A 170 -30.76 18.66 25.13
N PRO A 171 -31.77 18.14 24.40
CA PRO A 171 -32.94 18.94 24.07
C PRO A 171 -33.76 19.16 25.34
N ILE A 172 -33.96 20.43 25.70
CA ILE A 172 -34.89 20.86 26.75
C ILE A 172 -36.31 20.65 26.21
N THR A 173 -36.87 19.46 26.41
CA THR A 173 -38.31 19.23 26.24
C THR A 173 -39.03 19.79 27.46
N MET A 174 -39.80 20.86 27.26
CA MET A 174 -40.85 21.29 28.18
C MET A 174 -41.93 20.19 28.26
N ALA A 175 -41.98 19.49 29.38
CA ALA A 175 -43.12 18.68 29.78
C ALA A 175 -43.56 19.12 31.19
N PRO A 176 -44.87 19.26 31.48
CA PRO A 176 -45.34 19.64 32.80
C PRO A 176 -45.16 18.47 33.79
N PRO A 177 -44.96 18.74 35.09
CA PRO A 177 -44.73 17.70 36.08
C PRO A 177 -46.03 16.96 36.43
N PRO A 178 -46.03 15.64 36.63
CA PRO A 178 -47.04 15.01 37.48
C PRO A 178 -46.61 15.14 38.94
N GLU A 179 -47.53 15.61 39.77
CA GLU A 179 -47.45 15.58 41.24
C GLU A 179 -47.17 14.14 41.72
N GLN A 180 -46.09 13.95 42.48
CA GLN A 180 -45.88 12.78 43.33
C GLN A 180 -46.17 13.19 44.78
N PRO A 181 -47.07 12.51 45.51
CA PRO A 181 -47.21 12.72 46.94
C PRO A 181 -46.03 12.09 47.69
N ALA A 182 -45.50 12.87 48.62
CA ALA A 182 -44.36 12.55 49.47
C ALA A 182 -44.60 11.32 50.35
N GLY A 183 -43.63 10.41 50.35
CA GLY A 183 -43.37 9.43 51.42
C GLY A 183 -41.97 9.70 51.98
N PRO A 184 -41.75 9.71 53.31
CA PRO A 184 -40.51 10.19 53.90
C PRO A 184 -39.46 9.08 54.08
N ALA A 185 -38.22 9.56 54.16
CA ALA A 185 -37.08 8.98 54.88
C ALA A 185 -36.37 7.76 54.26
N ALA A 186 -35.19 7.97 53.70
CA ALA A 186 -33.95 7.92 54.49
C ALA A 186 -32.72 8.14 53.59
N ALA A 187 -31.91 9.13 53.93
CA ALA A 187 -30.47 9.10 53.70
C ALA A 187 -29.82 8.98 55.10
N PRO A 188 -28.63 8.39 55.26
CA PRO A 188 -27.42 9.12 54.85
C PRO A 188 -26.30 8.27 54.21
N VAL A 189 -25.63 8.94 53.28
CA VAL A 189 -24.18 8.96 52.98
C VAL A 189 -23.28 8.20 53.97
N GLU A 190 -22.50 7.22 53.50
CA GLU A 190 -21.03 7.10 53.71
C GLU A 190 -20.51 5.73 53.22
N ALA A 191 -19.61 5.75 52.24
CA ALA A 191 -18.42 4.89 52.20
C ALA A 191 -17.51 5.37 51.07
N GLN A 192 -16.48 6.10 51.46
CA GLN A 192 -15.37 6.51 50.60
C GLN A 192 -14.49 5.28 50.28
N ALA A 193 -14.12 5.18 48.99
CA ALA A 193 -12.98 4.54 48.29
C ALA A 193 -12.09 3.46 49.00
N PRO A 194 -11.50 2.49 48.26
CA PRO A 194 -10.34 2.84 47.42
C PRO A 194 -10.22 2.10 46.07
N MET A 195 -9.65 2.81 45.11
CA MET A 195 -8.63 2.33 44.15
C MET A 195 -8.56 0.81 43.90
N ARG A 196 -9.06 0.38 42.74
CA ARG A 196 -8.53 -0.82 42.07
C ARG A 196 -7.84 -0.37 40.78
N GLU A 197 -6.55 -0.12 40.96
CA GLU A 197 -5.50 -0.33 39.97
C GLU A 197 -5.84 -1.56 39.10
N VAL A 198 -6.24 -1.34 37.85
CA VAL A 198 -6.26 -2.41 36.85
C VAL A 198 -4.96 -2.29 36.08
N ALA A 199 -4.13 -3.30 36.29
CA ALA A 199 -2.79 -3.48 35.81
C ALA A 199 -2.63 -3.33 34.28
N PRO A 200 -1.42 -2.98 33.80
CA PRO A 200 -1.09 -2.91 32.37
C PRO A 200 -1.18 -4.29 31.68
N PRO A 201 -1.43 -4.33 30.36
CA PRO A 201 -1.42 -5.57 29.58
C PRO A 201 -0.02 -6.23 29.62
N PRO A 202 0.06 -7.58 29.53
CA PRO A 202 1.32 -8.29 29.61
C PRO A 202 2.28 -7.84 28.51
N ARG A 203 3.48 -7.49 28.96
CA ARG A 203 4.68 -7.28 28.14
C ARG A 203 5.07 -8.66 27.59
N ASN A 204 5.10 -8.82 26.26
CA ASN A 204 5.68 -10.01 25.64
C ASN A 204 7.16 -10.06 26.02
N GLU A 205 7.48 -10.87 27.02
CA GLU A 205 8.84 -11.35 27.25
C GLU A 205 9.26 -12.23 26.06
N PRO A 206 10.52 -12.12 25.61
CA PRO A 206 11.04 -12.92 24.52
C PRO A 206 11.06 -14.39 24.93
N GLU A 207 10.45 -15.23 24.10
CA GLU A 207 10.48 -16.69 24.20
C GLU A 207 11.95 -17.18 24.19
N PRO A 208 12.33 -18.14 25.07
CA PRO A 208 13.69 -18.62 25.17
C PRO A 208 14.13 -19.35 23.90
N GLU A 209 15.36 -19.06 23.45
CA GLU A 209 16.09 -19.77 22.40
C GLU A 209 15.95 -21.30 22.54
N ALA A 210 15.25 -21.92 21.60
CA ALA A 210 15.46 -23.32 21.30
C ALA A 210 16.90 -23.48 20.75
N PRO A 211 17.70 -24.44 21.24
CA PRO A 211 19.04 -24.70 20.74
C PRO A 211 19.06 -24.81 19.21
N ARG A 212 19.96 -24.03 18.60
CA ARG A 212 20.35 -24.15 17.20
C ARG A 212 20.82 -25.59 16.96
N GLU A 213 19.98 -26.39 16.32
CA GLU A 213 20.42 -27.62 15.70
C GLU A 213 21.20 -27.23 14.44
N GLU A 214 22.52 -27.44 14.53
CA GLU A 214 23.51 -27.27 13.47
C GLU A 214 22.99 -27.74 12.11
N ALA A 215 22.91 -26.81 11.17
CA ALA A 215 22.99 -27.17 9.76
C ALA A 215 24.34 -27.85 9.53
N PRO A 216 24.40 -29.06 8.95
CA PRO A 216 25.68 -29.64 8.58
C PRO A 216 26.35 -28.77 7.51
N GLU A 217 27.64 -28.53 7.72
CA GLU A 217 28.57 -27.82 6.84
C GLU A 217 28.44 -28.25 5.37
N PRO A 218 28.68 -27.34 4.40
CA PRO A 218 28.93 -27.74 3.04
C PRO A 218 30.29 -28.43 3.00
N ALA A 219 30.30 -29.76 2.81
CA ALA A 219 31.49 -30.47 2.43
C ALA A 219 32.01 -29.90 1.09
N ALA A 220 33.27 -29.47 1.12
CA ALA A 220 34.08 -29.19 -0.04
C ALA A 220 34.43 -30.49 -0.79
N ASP A 221 34.79 -30.29 -2.06
CA ASP A 221 35.46 -31.22 -3.00
C ASP A 221 34.66 -32.43 -3.50
N ASP A 222 34.32 -32.41 -4.80
CA ASP A 222 35.08 -33.24 -5.75
C ASP A 222 34.89 -32.72 -7.19
N ASP A 223 36.00 -32.66 -7.89
CA ASP A 223 36.15 -32.37 -9.30
C ASP A 223 35.25 -33.25 -10.19
N GLN A 224 34.75 -32.67 -11.29
CA GLN A 224 34.99 -33.26 -12.61
C GLN A 224 34.66 -32.27 -13.73
N GLU A 225 35.70 -31.56 -14.11
CA GLU A 225 35.97 -31.18 -15.48
C GLU A 225 35.90 -32.41 -16.38
N GLN A 226 35.06 -32.38 -17.41
CA GLN A 226 35.28 -33.19 -18.59
C GLN A 226 34.73 -32.49 -19.82
N ASP A 227 35.69 -31.95 -20.57
CA ASP A 227 35.63 -31.60 -21.98
C ASP A 227 34.77 -32.54 -22.82
N LYS A 228 33.96 -31.94 -23.69
CA LYS A 228 33.72 -32.47 -25.04
C LYS A 228 33.30 -31.35 -26.00
N ASP A 229 34.33 -30.66 -26.47
CA ASP A 229 34.72 -30.61 -27.88
C ASP A 229 33.64 -30.56 -28.99
N GLU A 230 33.83 -29.53 -29.82
CA GLU A 230 33.61 -29.43 -31.27
C GLU A 230 32.23 -29.72 -31.90
N GLY A 231 31.58 -28.60 -32.25
CA GLY A 231 31.64 -28.12 -33.63
C GLY A 231 30.59 -28.66 -34.61
N ARG A 232 29.68 -27.79 -35.06
CA ARG A 232 29.47 -27.62 -36.50
C ARG A 232 28.78 -26.31 -36.88
N ASP A 233 29.44 -25.61 -37.78
CA ASP A 233 28.98 -24.44 -38.52
C ASP A 233 27.72 -24.67 -39.38
N LYS A 234 27.09 -23.53 -39.71
CA LYS A 234 26.37 -23.15 -40.97
C LYS A 234 24.83 -23.23 -40.97
N ASP A 235 24.23 -22.04 -40.87
CA ASP A 235 23.30 -21.41 -41.85
C ASP A 235 22.64 -20.22 -41.12
N GLY A 236 23.00 -18.96 -41.37
CA GLY A 236 22.69 -18.21 -42.59
C GLY A 236 21.30 -17.55 -42.48
N PRO A 237 21.17 -16.22 -42.26
CA PRO A 237 19.87 -15.56 -42.08
C PRO A 237 19.08 -15.52 -43.41
N ARG A 238 17.83 -15.98 -43.42
CA ARG A 238 16.90 -15.77 -44.55
C ARG A 238 15.81 -14.77 -44.15
N GLU A 239 16.03 -13.51 -44.49
CA GLU A 239 14.97 -12.49 -44.67
C GLU A 239 14.66 -12.32 -46.19
N PRO A 240 13.52 -11.70 -46.56
CA PRO A 240 12.59 -12.25 -47.55
C PRO A 240 12.69 -11.61 -48.95
N PRO A 241 12.05 -12.19 -49.99
CA PRO A 241 11.89 -11.51 -51.28
C PRO A 241 10.77 -10.44 -51.24
N PRO A 242 10.96 -9.28 -51.90
CA PRO A 242 9.93 -8.23 -52.03
C PRO A 242 8.83 -8.56 -53.06
N PRO A 243 7.65 -7.90 -52.99
CA PRO A 243 6.46 -8.24 -53.77
C PRO A 243 6.55 -7.86 -55.26
N ALA A 244 5.89 -8.68 -56.09
CA ALA A 244 5.69 -8.43 -57.51
C ALA A 244 4.89 -7.13 -57.75
N THR A 245 5.41 -6.28 -58.62
CA THR A 245 4.74 -5.10 -59.16
C THR A 245 3.59 -5.54 -60.07
N ASP A 246 2.36 -5.24 -59.65
CA ASP A 246 1.19 -5.22 -60.53
C ASP A 246 1.29 -3.94 -61.39
N SER A 247 1.35 -4.14 -62.70
CA SER A 247 1.37 -3.08 -63.70
C SER A 247 0.48 -3.51 -64.84
N GLY A 248 -0.68 -2.86 -64.97
CA GLY A 248 -1.27 -2.62 -66.27
C GLY A 248 -2.71 -3.06 -66.46
N HIS A 249 -3.54 -2.02 -66.64
CA HIS A 249 -4.71 -1.89 -67.51
C HIS A 249 -6.05 -2.46 -67.08
#